data_AF-A0A8X6XCE7-F1
#
_entry.id   AF-A0A8X6XCE7-F1
#
_cell.length_a   1.000
_cell.length_b   1.000
_cell.length_c   1.000
_cell.angle_alpha   90.00
_cell.angle_beta   90.00
_cell.angle_gamma   90.00
#
_symmetry.space_group_name_H-M   'P 1'
#
loop_
_entity.id
_entity.type
_entity.pdbx_description
1 polymer ?
#
loop_
_entity_poly.entity_id
_entity_poly.type
_entity_poly.pdbx_seq_one_letter_code
_entity_poly.pdbx_strand_id
1 'polypeptide(L)'
;MAYNNKIYSDQGFSTKLLYNRNKPKIRKSKFSDYCKALCKESLITGFPVIASTKGFVRKIVKILVFILSTCGFLYQTSEFLQLYRAYPTMVDIKVENPDVVPLPAITICNKNRQVFLNPPMYNI
;
A
#
# COMPACT_ATOMS: atom_id res chain seq x y z
N MET A 1 4.12 10.56 -44.41
CA MET A 1 3.74 11.08 -43.09
C MET A 1 3.11 9.93 -42.31
N ALA A 2 3.84 9.38 -41.34
CA ALA A 2 3.38 8.28 -40.49
C ALA A 2 3.02 8.85 -39.13
N TYR A 3 1.76 8.70 -38.70
CA TYR A 3 1.35 9.00 -37.34
C TYR A 3 0.56 7.84 -36.72
N ASN A 4 0.98 7.55 -35.50
CA ASN A 4 0.45 6.61 -34.51
C ASN A 4 -1.07 6.67 -34.35
N ASN A 5 -1.68 5.50 -34.13
CA ASN A 5 -2.91 5.35 -33.34
C ASN A 5 -3.14 3.86 -33.03
N LYS A 6 -2.68 3.39 -31.86
CA LYS A 6 -3.45 2.53 -30.92
C LYS A 6 -2.61 2.13 -29.70
N ILE A 7 -2.26 3.12 -28.88
CA ILE A 7 -2.34 2.91 -27.43
C ILE A 7 -3.86 2.79 -27.14
N TYR A 8 -4.25 1.90 -26.23
CA TYR A 8 -5.64 1.50 -25.84
C TYR A 8 -6.25 0.30 -26.58
N SER A 9 -6.02 -0.89 -26.00
CA SER A 9 -7.10 -1.79 -25.59
C SER A 9 -6.57 -2.79 -24.57
N ASP A 10 -6.32 -2.33 -23.34
CA ASP A 10 -6.61 -3.14 -22.17
C ASP A 10 -8.14 -3.28 -22.15
N GLN A 11 -8.67 -4.41 -22.63
CA GLN A 11 -10.04 -4.94 -22.38
C GLN A 11 -10.38 -6.06 -23.36
N GLY A 12 -10.81 -7.20 -22.80
CA GLY A 12 -11.66 -8.17 -23.49
C GLY A 12 -10.93 -9.42 -23.93
N PHE A 13 -10.74 -10.45 -23.09
CA PHE A 13 -11.77 -11.45 -22.71
C PHE A 13 -12.52 -12.13 -23.89
N SER A 14 -12.43 -11.62 -25.12
CA SER A 14 -13.27 -12.02 -26.26
C SER A 14 -12.56 -12.86 -27.35
N THR A 15 -11.24 -13.03 -27.30
CA THR A 15 -10.50 -13.88 -28.25
C THR A 15 -10.63 -15.38 -27.94
N LYS A 16 -11.28 -15.75 -26.82
CA LYS A 16 -11.61 -17.14 -26.47
C LYS A 16 -12.65 -17.81 -27.36
N LEU A 17 -13.30 -17.09 -28.27
CA LEU A 17 -14.39 -17.66 -29.09
C LEU A 17 -13.99 -18.12 -30.49
N LEU A 18 -12.75 -17.94 -30.94
CA LEU A 18 -12.34 -18.30 -32.31
C LEU A 18 -11.06 -19.17 -32.42
N TYR A 19 -10.66 -19.91 -31.39
CA TYR A 19 -9.63 -20.94 -31.55
C TYR A 19 -10.26 -22.30 -31.88
N ASN A 20 -10.29 -22.57 -33.18
CA ASN A 20 -10.93 -23.70 -33.86
C ASN A 20 -10.28 -25.07 -33.53
N ARG A 21 -11.06 -25.91 -32.84
CA ARG A 21 -11.38 -27.34 -33.12
C ARG A 21 -10.36 -28.18 -33.95
N ASN A 22 -9.51 -28.98 -33.27
CA ASN A 22 -9.22 -30.40 -33.61
C ASN A 22 -8.43 -31.12 -32.47
N LYS A 23 -8.84 -32.37 -32.18
CA LYS A 23 -8.73 -33.25 -30.97
C LYS A 23 -7.29 -33.82 -30.72
N PRO A 24 -6.91 -34.68 -29.70
CA PRO A 24 -7.72 -35.62 -28.84
C PRO A 24 -7.23 -35.97 -27.38
N LYS A 25 -8.01 -36.83 -26.71
CA LYS A 25 -7.79 -37.62 -25.45
C LYS A 25 -7.68 -36.87 -24.10
N ILE A 26 -8.71 -37.07 -23.27
CA ILE A 26 -8.77 -36.70 -21.84
C ILE A 26 -7.69 -37.50 -21.07
N ARG A 27 -6.48 -36.95 -20.96
CA ARG A 27 -5.46 -37.33 -19.98
C ARG A 27 -5.49 -36.26 -18.90
N LYS A 28 -5.64 -36.65 -17.62
CA LYS A 28 -5.80 -35.74 -16.47
C LYS A 28 -4.84 -34.54 -16.60
N SER A 29 -5.39 -33.33 -16.72
CA SER A 29 -4.60 -32.14 -17.02
C SER A 29 -3.60 -31.90 -15.89
N LYS A 30 -2.32 -31.79 -16.25
CA LYS A 30 -1.30 -31.42 -15.28
C LYS A 30 -1.46 -29.92 -15.02
N PHE A 31 -1.63 -29.54 -13.76
CA PHE A 31 -1.64 -28.16 -13.27
C PHE A 31 -0.50 -27.30 -13.88
N SER A 32 0.64 -27.93 -14.18
CA SER A 32 1.76 -27.36 -14.95
C SER A 32 1.35 -26.66 -16.25
N ASP A 33 0.43 -27.22 -17.03
CA ASP A 33 0.08 -26.67 -18.34
C ASP A 33 -0.81 -25.42 -18.21
N TYR A 34 -1.65 -25.39 -17.16
CA TYR A 34 -2.40 -24.20 -16.76
C TYR A 34 -1.48 -23.09 -16.23
N CYS A 35 -0.52 -23.42 -15.36
CA CYS A 35 0.49 -22.45 -14.91
C CYS A 35 1.34 -21.92 -16.06
N LYS A 36 1.70 -22.75 -17.04
CA LYS A 36 2.43 -22.28 -18.23
C LYS A 36 1.60 -21.34 -19.10
N ALA A 37 0.29 -21.57 -19.22
CA ALA A 37 -0.62 -20.67 -19.91
C ALA A 37 -0.77 -19.34 -19.15
N LEU A 38 -1.02 -19.39 -17.84
CA LEU A 38 -1.10 -18.20 -17.00
C LEU A 38 0.19 -17.39 -16.97
N CYS A 39 1.36 -18.04 -16.90
CA CYS A 39 2.65 -17.34 -16.93
C CYS A 39 2.92 -16.65 -18.27
N LYS A 40 2.31 -17.10 -19.37
CA LYS A 40 2.41 -16.45 -20.69
C LYS A 40 1.46 -15.26 -20.82
N GLU A 41 0.30 -15.33 -20.18
CA GLU A 41 -0.75 -14.30 -20.18
C GLU A 41 -0.59 -13.28 -19.03
N SER A 42 0.45 -13.41 -18.20
CA SER A 42 0.66 -12.53 -17.05
C SER A 42 1.29 -11.20 -17.45
N LEU A 43 0.66 -10.10 -17.02
CA LEU A 43 1.19 -8.73 -17.12
C LEU A 43 2.44 -8.50 -16.24
N ILE A 44 2.68 -9.38 -15.26
CA ILE A 44 3.88 -9.35 -14.42
C ILE A 44 5.08 -9.78 -15.26
N THR A 45 5.89 -8.82 -15.68
CA THR A 45 7.08 -8.97 -16.55
C THR A 45 8.07 -10.04 -16.09
N GLY A 46 8.10 -10.36 -14.79
CA GLY A 46 8.94 -11.43 -14.22
C GLY A 46 8.57 -12.85 -14.68
N PHE A 47 7.28 -13.15 -14.82
CA PHE A 47 6.81 -14.52 -15.11
C PHE A 47 7.10 -15.03 -16.54
N PRO A 48 6.88 -14.26 -17.63
CA PRO A 48 7.19 -14.74 -18.99
C PRO A 48 8.71 -14.91 -19.22
N VAL A 49 9.54 -14.12 -18.54
CA VAL A 49 11.01 -14.21 -18.58
C VAL A 49 11.53 -15.49 -17.91
N ILE A 50 10.87 -15.96 -16.85
CA ILE A 50 11.17 -17.21 -16.15
C ILE A 50 10.72 -18.42 -16.98
N ALA A 51 9.57 -18.31 -17.66
CA ALA A 51 9.02 -19.37 -18.52
C ALA A 51 9.86 -19.60 -19.79
N SER A 52 10.49 -18.55 -20.34
CA SER A 52 11.23 -18.60 -21.61
C SER A 52 12.70 -19.05 -21.46
N THR A 53 13.21 -19.23 -20.24
CA THR A 53 14.63 -19.58 -19.99
C THR A 53 14.85 -21.10 -20.00
N LYS A 54 15.74 -21.59 -20.88
CA LYS A 54 16.05 -23.03 -21.07
C LYS A 54 16.98 -23.65 -20.00
N GLY A 55 17.74 -22.83 -19.27
CA GLY A 55 18.73 -23.30 -18.28
C GLY A 55 18.20 -23.34 -16.85
N PHE A 56 18.36 -24.48 -16.17
CA PHE A 56 17.89 -24.68 -14.78
C PHE A 56 18.51 -23.71 -13.78
N VAL A 57 19.83 -23.51 -13.79
CA VAL A 57 20.53 -22.61 -12.85
C VAL A 57 20.07 -21.16 -13.02
N ARG A 58 20.03 -20.66 -14.27
CA ARG A 58 19.57 -19.30 -14.56
C ARG A 58 18.09 -19.09 -14.19
N LYS A 59 17.27 -20.15 -14.29
CA LYS A 59 15.87 -20.12 -13.88
C LYS A 59 15.73 -19.99 -12.36
N ILE A 60 16.53 -20.74 -11.60
CA ILE A 60 16.53 -20.67 -10.13
C ILE A 60 16.97 -19.29 -9.65
N VAL A 61 18.04 -18.72 -10.21
CA VAL A 61 18.50 -17.36 -9.82
C VAL A 61 17.42 -16.31 -10.07
N LYS A 62 16.74 -16.35 -11.22
CA LYS A 62 15.63 -15.43 -11.52
C LYS A 62 14.46 -15.56 -10.55
N ILE A 63 14.13 -16.79 -10.16
CA ILE A 63 13.07 -17.06 -9.17
C ILE A 63 13.50 -16.55 -7.79
N LEU A 64 14.75 -16.77 -7.38
CA LEU A 64 15.27 -16.28 -6.11
C LEU A 64 15.21 -14.75 -6.05
N VAL A 65 15.66 -14.05 -7.09
CA VAL A 65 15.58 -12.59 -7.16
C VAL A 65 14.13 -12.11 -7.07
N PHE A 66 13.20 -12.78 -7.76
CA PHE A 66 11.78 -12.47 -7.68
C PHE A 66 11.21 -12.64 -6.27
N ILE A 67 11.51 -13.77 -5.61
CA ILE A 67 11.08 -14.05 -4.24
C ILE A 67 11.66 -13.03 -3.27
N LEU A 68 12.97 -12.77 -3.34
CA LEU A 68 13.64 -11.78 -2.49
C LEU A 68 13.03 -10.38 -2.66
N SER A 69 12.77 -9.96 -3.89
CA SER A 69 12.13 -8.67 -4.16
C SER A 69 10.70 -8.59 -3.61
N THR A 70 9.94 -9.68 -3.69
CA THR A 70 8.57 -9.74 -3.18
C THR A 70 8.56 -9.73 -1.64
N CYS A 71 9.46 -10.48 -1.00
CA CYS A 71 9.63 -10.47 0.45
C CYS A 71 10.06 -9.09 0.96
N GLY A 72 11.05 -8.45 0.31
CA GLY A 72 11.49 -7.10 0.67
C GLY A 72 10.37 -6.07 0.54
N PHE A 73 9.59 -6.14 -0.54
CA PHE A 73 8.43 -5.27 -0.73
C PHE A 73 7.36 -5.47 0.36
N LEU A 74 7.04 -6.72 0.70
CA LEU A 74 6.08 -7.03 1.76
C LEU A 74 6.56 -6.56 3.13
N TYR A 75 7.85 -6.70 3.42
CA TYR A 75 8.45 -6.20 4.65
C TYR A 75 8.31 -4.68 4.76
N GLN A 76 8.75 -3.96 3.73
CA GLN A 76 8.67 -2.49 3.70
C GLN A 76 7.22 -1.99 3.76
N THR A 77 6.29 -2.66 3.09
CA THR A 77 4.86 -2.34 3.14
C THR A 77 4.29 -2.56 4.54
N SER A 78 4.72 -3.62 5.23
CA SER A 78 4.25 -3.94 6.59
C SER A 78 4.73 -2.91 7.61
N GLU A 79 5.99 -2.48 7.52
CA GLU A 79 6.53 -1.38 8.34
C GLU A 79 5.74 -0.08 8.14
N PHE A 80 5.48 0.28 6.87
CA PHE A 80 4.67 1.46 6.56
C PHE A 80 3.23 1.33 7.08
N LEU A 81 2.66 0.13 7.02
CA LEU A 81 1.32 -0.13 7.53
C LEU A 81 1.25 0.01 9.06
N GLN A 82 2.30 -0.39 9.79
CA GLN A 82 2.38 -0.17 11.23
C GLN A 82 2.47 1.32 11.56
N LEU A 83 3.32 2.07 10.85
CA LEU A 83 3.41 3.52 10.99
C LEU A 83 2.07 4.21 10.70
N TYR A 84 1.36 3.76 9.66
CA TYR A 84 0.04 4.28 9.31
C TYR A 84 -0.99 4.03 10.43
N ARG A 85 -0.98 2.83 11.03
CA ARG A 85 -1.88 2.50 12.16
C ARG A 85 -1.58 3.28 13.43
N ALA A 86 -0.36 3.74 13.62
CA ALA A 86 0.02 4.53 14.79
C ALA A 86 -0.51 5.98 14.72
N TYR A 87 -1.10 6.40 13.59
CA TYR A 87 -1.59 7.77 13.35
C TYR A 87 -0.67 8.86 13.92
N PRO A 88 0.64 8.83 13.64
CA PRO A 88 1.54 9.85 14.18
C PRO A 88 1.14 11.20 13.57
N THR A 89 0.71 12.12 14.42
CA THR A 89 0.40 13.49 14.01
C THR A 89 1.69 14.30 13.97
N MET A 90 2.00 14.87 12.81
CA MET A 90 3.09 15.82 12.68
C MET A 90 2.54 17.21 13.02
N VAL A 91 2.98 17.79 14.14
CA VAL A 91 2.66 19.18 14.48
C VAL A 91 3.75 20.06 13.89
N ASP A 92 3.37 20.89 12.92
CA ASP A 92 4.26 21.92 12.39
C ASP A 92 4.16 23.17 13.27
N ILE A 93 5.18 23.43 14.08
CA ILE A 93 5.23 24.59 14.97
C ILE A 93 5.80 25.77 14.19
N LYS A 94 4.91 26.56 13.61
CA LYS A 94 5.27 27.83 12.98
C LYS A 94 5.21 28.94 14.02
N VAL A 95 6.36 29.53 14.34
CA VAL A 95 6.42 30.71 15.22
C VAL A 95 6.15 31.94 14.37
N GLU A 96 4.95 32.50 14.50
CA GLU A 96 4.57 33.76 13.90
C GLU A 96 4.67 34.88 14.96
N ASN A 97 5.29 36.00 14.61
CA ASN A 97 5.37 37.20 15.45
C ASN A 97 4.41 38.26 14.89
N PRO A 98 3.12 38.25 15.29
CA PRO A 98 2.16 39.23 14.81
C PRO A 98 2.40 40.60 15.45
N ASP A 99 2.09 41.67 14.71
CA ASP A 99 2.21 43.07 15.19
C ASP A 99 1.25 43.39 16.36
N VAL A 100 0.20 42.58 16.51
CA VAL A 100 -0.82 42.75 17.56
C VAL A 100 -1.13 41.38 18.18
N VAL A 101 -1.02 41.29 19.51
CA VAL A 101 -1.29 40.06 20.28
C VAL A 101 -2.46 40.32 21.24
N PRO A 102 -3.50 39.46 21.26
CA PRO A 102 -4.59 39.60 22.23
C PRO A 102 -4.07 39.39 23.65
N LEU A 103 -4.43 40.29 24.56
CA LEU A 103 -4.00 40.21 25.95
C LEU A 103 -4.66 38.99 26.63
N PRO A 104 -3.90 38.05 27.23
CA PRO A 104 -4.48 36.92 27.93
C PRO A 104 -5.15 37.37 29.25
N ALA A 105 -6.12 36.58 29.72
CA ALA A 105 -6.75 36.83 31.00
C ALA A 105 -5.75 36.58 32.14
N ILE A 106 -5.37 37.66 32.85
CA ILE A 106 -4.49 37.58 34.01
C ILE A 106 -5.35 37.22 35.23
N THR A 107 -5.17 36.00 35.76
CA THR A 107 -5.84 35.58 37.00
C THR A 107 -4.85 35.67 38.16
N ILE A 108 -5.17 36.50 39.16
CA ILE A 108 -4.35 36.68 40.36
C ILE A 108 -4.98 35.88 41.51
N CYS A 109 -4.25 34.90 42.03
CA CYS A 109 -4.66 34.12 43.20
C CYS A 109 -3.97 34.64 44.47
N ASN A 110 -4.75 34.92 45.51
CA ASN A 110 -4.22 35.18 46.84
C ASN A 110 -3.88 33.85 47.54
N LYS A 111 -2.59 33.61 47.79
CA LYS A 111 -2.09 32.40 48.47
C LYS A 111 -2.46 32.33 49.96
N ASN A 112 -3.00 33.41 50.53
CA ASN A 112 -3.27 33.53 51.97
C ASN A 112 -4.75 33.35 52.35
N ARG A 113 -5.52 32.59 51.56
CA ARG A 113 -6.97 32.41 51.75
C ARG A 113 -7.31 31.04 52.35
N GLN A 114 -7.28 30.92 53.68
CA GLN A 114 -7.74 29.71 54.39
C GLN A 114 -9.20 29.79 54.87
N VAL A 115 -9.97 30.84 54.53
CA VAL A 115 -11.24 31.16 55.22
C VAL A 115 -12.52 30.92 54.37
N PHE A 116 -12.42 30.44 53.13
CA PHE A 116 -13.61 30.29 52.26
C PHE A 116 -14.15 28.86 52.08
N LEU A 117 -13.56 27.84 52.71
CA LEU A 117 -14.07 26.46 52.65
C LEU A 117 -15.00 26.08 53.81
N ASN A 118 -15.32 27.01 54.71
CA ASN A 118 -16.38 26.85 55.71
C ASN A 118 -17.03 28.22 55.99
N PRO A 119 -18.06 28.63 55.26
CA PRO A 119 -18.87 29.76 55.70
C PRO A 119 -19.60 29.34 57.00
N PRO A 120 -19.53 30.12 58.11
CA PRO A 120 -20.44 29.89 59.22
C PRO A 120 -21.86 30.12 58.71
N MET A 121 -22.70 29.10 58.84
CA MET A 121 -24.15 29.21 58.63
C MET A 121 -24.68 30.23 59.64
N TYR A 122 -24.95 31.44 59.16
CA TYR A 122 -25.60 32.49 59.93
C TYR A 122 -27.08 32.14 60.09
N ASN A 123 -27.49 31.86 61.33
CA ASN A 123 -28.90 31.71 61.74
C ASN A 123 -29.52 33.11 61.90
N ILE A 124 -30.58 33.38 61.13
CA ILE A 124 -31.66 34.30 61.49
C ILE A 124 -32.82 33.44 61.94
#